data_AF-G5D0E2-F1
#
_entry.id   AF-G5D0E2-F1
#
_cell.length_a   1.000
_cell.length_b   1.000
_cell.length_c   1.000
_cell.angle_alpha   90.00
_cell.angle_beta   90.00
_cell.angle_gamma   90.00
#
_symmetry.space_group_name_H-M   'P 1'
#
loop_
_entity.id
_entity.type
_entity.pdbx_description
1 polymer ?
#
loop_
_entity_poly.entity_id
_entity_poly.type
_entity_poly.pdbx_seq_one_letter_code
_entity_poly.pdbx_strand_id
1 'polypeptide(L)' 'GKVEVSRDGKYLSTLAPGKVLGELAILYNCKRTATITAATDCQLWAIDRQCFQTIMMRTGLSRQAEYTDFLK' A
#
# COMPACT_ATOMS: atom_id res chain seq x y z
N GLY A 1 -12.57 -7.18 -10.70
CA GLY A 1 -13.16 -7.60 -9.43
C GLY A 1 -13.52 -6.43 -8.55
N LYS A 2 -14.44 -6.64 -7.61
CA LYS A 2 -14.76 -5.73 -6.50
C LYS A 2 -14.45 -6.41 -5.17
N VAL A 3 -14.04 -5.63 -4.19
CA VAL A 3 -13.79 -6.13 -2.83
C VAL A 3 -14.62 -5.36 -1.81
N GLU A 4 -15.10 -6.04 -0.79
CA GLU A 4 -15.81 -5.45 0.34
C GLU A 4 -14.87 -5.28 1.52
N VAL A 5 -15.05 -4.17 2.24
CA VAL A 5 -14.29 -3.81 3.43
C VAL A 5 -15.21 -3.95 4.63
N SER A 6 -14.78 -4.72 5.62
CA SER A 6 -15.48 -4.87 6.89
C SER A 6 -14.54 -4.71 8.08
N ARG A 7 -15.08 -4.31 9.23
CA ARG A 7 -14.36 -4.24 10.50
C ARG A 7 -15.29 -4.71 11.61
N ASP A 8 -14.82 -5.62 12.45
CA ASP A 8 -15.60 -6.17 13.57
C ASP A 8 -16.98 -6.69 13.12
N GLY A 9 -17.03 -7.34 11.96
CA GLY A 9 -18.27 -7.86 11.36
C GLY A 9 -19.17 -6.81 10.71
N LYS A 10 -18.86 -5.52 10.81
CA LYS A 10 -19.61 -4.42 10.20
C LYS A 10 -19.10 -4.09 8.80
N TYR A 11 -19.99 -4.07 7.83
CA TYR A 11 -19.70 -3.55 6.49
C TYR A 11 -19.36 -2.05 6.54
N LEU A 12 -18.29 -1.67 5.84
CA LEU A 12 -17.84 -0.28 5.76
C LEU A 12 -18.02 0.27 4.34
N SER A 13 -17.50 -0.43 3.33
CA SER A 13 -17.53 0.03 1.94
C SER A 13 -17.19 -1.07 0.95
N THR A 14 -17.38 -0.77 -0.34
CA THR A 14 -16.91 -1.59 -1.46
C THR A 14 -15.86 -0.81 -2.24
N LEU A 15 -14.76 -1.46 -2.62
CA LEU A 15 -13.68 -0.87 -3.40
C LEU A 15 -13.67 -1.46 -4.82
N ALA A 16 -13.52 -0.54 -5.77
CA ALA A 16 -13.42 -0.83 -7.20
C ALA A 16 -11.94 -0.96 -7.63
N PRO A 17 -11.67 -1.49 -8.85
CA PRO A 17 -10.32 -1.54 -9.40
C PRO A 17 -9.62 -0.17 -9.40
N GLY A 18 -8.29 -0.18 -9.26
CA GLY A 18 -7.46 1.02 -9.20
C GLY A 18 -7.30 1.63 -7.79
N LYS A 19 -7.95 1.04 -6.78
CA LYS A 19 -7.71 1.39 -5.36
C LYS A 19 -6.59 0.53 -4.77
N VAL A 20 -5.83 1.13 -3.86
CA VAL A 20 -4.80 0.44 -3.07
C VAL A 20 -5.43 -0.09 -1.78
N LEU A 21 -4.93 -1.24 -1.32
CA LEU A 21 -5.43 -1.94 -0.14
C LEU A 21 -4.27 -2.27 0.79
N GLY A 22 -4.43 -2.04 2.09
CA GLY A 22 -3.46 -2.47 3.11
C GLY A 22 -2.21 -1.60 3.21
N GLU A 23 -2.25 -0.40 2.62
CA GLU A 23 -1.20 0.62 2.65
C GLU A 23 -0.81 1.01 4.08
N LEU A 24 -1.76 1.04 5.02
CA LEU A 24 -1.50 1.39 6.41
C LEU A 24 -0.48 0.46 7.06
N ALA A 25 -0.53 -0.84 6.76
CA ALA A 25 0.41 -1.82 7.32
C ALA A 25 1.85 -1.57 6.83
N ILE A 26 2.01 -1.07 5.61
CA ILE A 26 3.31 -0.72 5.03
C ILE A 26 3.82 0.59 5.62
N LEU A 27 2.97 1.61 5.69
CA LEU A 27 3.34 2.96 6.14
C LEU A 27 3.59 3.05 7.65
N TYR A 28 2.74 2.42 8.46
CA TYR A 28 2.72 2.63 9.91
C TYR A 28 3.11 1.40 10.73
N ASN A 29 3.58 0.32 10.10
CA ASN A 29 3.93 -0.92 10.81
C ASN A 29 2.79 -1.47 11.69
N CYS A 30 1.54 -1.27 11.30
CA CYS A 30 0.39 -1.66 12.12
C CYS A 30 -0.25 -2.98 11.67
N LYS A 31 -1.02 -3.60 12.57
CA LYS A 31 -1.85 -4.77 12.22
C LYS A 31 -2.92 -4.39 11.21
N ARG A 32 -3.46 -5.37 10.48
CA ARG A 32 -4.60 -5.18 9.57
C ARG A 32 -5.76 -4.54 10.32
N THR A 33 -6.20 -3.37 9.87
CA THR A 33 -7.23 -2.56 10.54
C THR A 33 -8.64 -2.87 10.04
N ALA A 34 -8.78 -3.61 8.94
CA ALA A 34 -10.03 -4.04 8.35
C ALA A 34 -9.81 -5.36 7.61
N THR A 35 -10.88 -6.13 7.46
CA THR A 35 -10.94 -7.34 6.65
C THR A 35 -11.38 -6.95 5.24
N ILE A 36 -10.71 -7.52 4.24
CA ILE A 36 -11.05 -7.35 2.84
C ILE A 36 -11.53 -8.69 2.31
N THR A 37 -12.73 -8.73 1.77
CA THR A 37 -13.33 -9.94 1.18
C THR A 37 -13.59 -9.70 -0.30
N ALA A 38 -13.25 -10.67 -1.16
CA ALA A 38 -13.59 -10.59 -2.57
C ALA A 38 -15.11 -10.73 -2.75
N ALA A 39 -15.76 -9.73 -3.33
CA ALA A 39 -17.20 -9.77 -3.64
C ALA A 39 -17.46 -10.34 -5.05
N THR A 40 -16.46 -10.24 -5.93
CA THR A 40 -16.44 -10.90 -7.24
C THR A 40 -15.03 -11.43 -7.53
N ASP A 41 -14.85 -12.15 -8.63
CA ASP A 41 -13.52 -12.59 -9.07
C ASP A 41 -12.57 -11.39 -9.23
N CYS A 42 -11.48 -11.44 -8.46
CA CYS A 42 -10.50 -10.38 -8.35
C CYS A 42 -9.12 -10.89 -8.74
N GLN A 43 -8.45 -10.11 -9.59
CA GLN A 43 -7.01 -10.21 -9.80
C GLN A 43 -6.36 -9.00 -9.15
N LEU A 44 -5.36 -9.23 -8.31
CA LEU A 44 -4.72 -8.21 -7.49
C LEU A 44 -3.21 -8.22 -7.74
N TRP A 45 -2.61 -7.04 -7.71
CA TRP A 45 -1.17 -6.88 -7.62
C TRP A 45 -0.77 -6.73 -6.16
N ALA A 46 0.28 -7.43 -5.76
CA ALA A 46 0.81 -7.38 -4.41
C ALA A 46 2.27 -6.92 -4.44
N ILE A 47 2.64 -6.13 -3.43
CA ILE A 47 4.02 -5.78 -3.13
C ILE A 47 4.29 -6.11 -1.67
N ASP A 48 5.43 -6.72 -1.41
CA ASP A 48 5.91 -6.98 -0.06
C ASP A 48 6.48 -5.70 0.55
N ARG A 49 6.44 -5.64 1.87
CA ARG A 49 6.89 -4.46 2.60
C ARG A 49 8.37 -4.16 2.40
N GLN A 50 9.21 -5.20 2.34
CA GLN A 50 10.65 -5.03 2.22
C GLN A 50 11.04 -4.45 0.86
N CYS A 51 10.40 -4.92 -0.22
CA CYS A 51 10.55 -4.33 -1.54
C CYS A 51 10.09 -2.87 -1.56
N PHE A 52 8.92 -2.56 -1.01
CA PHE A 52 8.43 -1.17 -0.93
C PHE A 52 9.42 -0.26 -0.19
N GLN A 53 9.92 -0.68 0.98
CA GLN A 53 10.89 0.09 1.77
C GLN A 53 12.20 0.30 1.01
N THR A 54 12.70 -0.75 0.34
CA THR A 54 13.92 -0.68 -0.46
C THR A 54 13.79 0.34 -1.59
N ILE A 55 12.67 0.32 -2.31
CA ILE A 55 12.39 1.27 -3.39
C ILE A 55 12.33 2.70 -2.83
N MET A 56 11.59 2.92 -1.75
CA MET A 56 11.47 4.25 -1.12
C MET A 56 12.82 4.80 -0.65
N MET A 57 13.65 3.98 -0.02
CA MET A 57 15.00 4.37 0.41
C MET A 57 15.89 4.75 -0.77
N ARG A 58 15.91 3.93 -1.83
CA ARG A 58 16.69 4.21 -3.04
C ARG A 58 16.31 5.53 -3.69
N THR A 59 15.01 5.80 -3.80
CA THR A 59 14.50 7.07 -4.33
C THR A 59 14.93 8.25 -3.46
N GLY A 60 14.88 8.11 -2.13
CA GLY A 60 15.34 9.14 -1.19
C GLY A 60 16.83 9.44 -1.33
N LEU A 61 17.66 8.40 -1.38
CA LEU A 61 19.12 8.54 -1.54
C LEU A 61 19.51 9.17 -2.87
N SER A 62 18.84 8.78 -3.96
CA SER A 62 19.11 9.33 -5.30
C SER A 62 18.82 10.83 -5.33
N ARG A 63 17.69 11.24 -4.74
CA ARG A 63 17.30 12.65 -4.64
C ARG A 63 18.26 13.46 -3.75
N GLN A 64 18.77 12.86 -2.67
CA GLN A 64 19.77 13.50 -1.81
C GLN A 64 21.11 13.68 -2.53
N ALA A 65 21.52 12.71 -3.35
CA ALA A 65 22.73 12.81 -4.17
C ALA A 65 22.61 13.95 -5.21
N GLU A 66 21.48 14.03 -5.91
CA GLU A 66 21.19 15.13 -6.86
C GLU A 66 21.25 16.51 -6.18
N TYR A 67 20.65 16.67 -5.00
CA TYR A 67 20.73 17.95 -4.27
C TYR A 67 22.15 18.28 -3.80
N THR A 68 22.94 17.28 -3.41
CA THR A 68 24.32 17.49 -2.98
C THR A 68 25.22 17.88 -4.16
N ASP A 69 24.98 17.29 -5.33
CA ASP A 69 25.72 17.59 -6.56
C ASP A 69 25.40 19.01 -7.07
N PHE A 70 24.13 19.43 -6.98
CA PHE A 70 23.72 20.79 -7.32
C PHE A 70 24.33 21.88 -6.44
N LEU A 71 24.61 21.57 -5.16
CA LEU A 71 25.18 22.52 -4.19
C LEU A 71 26.72 22.59 -4.25
N LYS A 72 27.38 21.71 -5.01
CA LYS A 72 28.82 21.77 -5.29
C LYS A 72 29.11 22.70 -6.45
#